data_AF-A0A091SNR7-F1
#
_entry.id   AF-A0A091SNR7-F1
#
_cell.length_a   1.000
_cell.length_b   1.000
_cell.length_c   1.000
_cell.angle_alpha   90.00
_cell.angle_beta   90.00
_cell.angle_gamma   90.00
#
_symmetry.space_group_name_H-M   'P 1'
#
loop_
_entity.id
_entity.type
_entity.pdbx_description
1 polymer ?
#
loop_
_entity_poly.entity_id
_entity_poly.type
_entity_poly.pdbx_seq_one_letter_code
_entity_poly.pdbx_strand_id
1 'polypeptide(L)'
;LQQMELLLVNKLKWNLAAMTPHDFIEHFLTKMPLAEDTKQIIRKHAQTFVALCATDIKFISNPPSMIAAGSVVAAVQGLHLGNTNTFLSYQCLTHFLSQVIKCDPDCLRACQEQIESLLESSLRQAQQHNVSSETKTVEDEADLSCTPTDVRDVNI
;
A
#
# COMPACT_ATOMS: atom_id res chain seq x y z
N LEU A 1 2.48 17.29 20.77
CA LEU A 1 2.32 15.83 20.59
C LEU A 1 1.51 15.19 21.72
N GLN A 2 1.94 15.28 22.99
CA GLN A 2 1.25 14.64 24.13
C GLN A 2 -0.26 14.99 24.28
N GLN A 3 -0.64 16.25 24.09
CA GLN A 3 -2.05 16.66 24.11
C GLN A 3 -2.88 16.00 23.00
N MET A 4 -2.30 15.86 21.81
CA MET A 4 -2.95 15.22 20.65
C MET A 4 -3.04 13.70 20.83
N GLU A 5 -2.01 13.08 21.38
CA GLU A 5 -2.00 11.65 21.74
C GLU A 5 -3.13 11.33 22.71
N LEU A 6 -3.22 12.08 23.82
CA LEU A 6 -4.29 11.90 24.81
C LEU A 6 -5.67 12.15 24.20
N LEU A 7 -5.81 13.18 23.37
CA LEU A 7 -7.06 13.46 22.66
C LEU A 7 -7.47 12.28 21.75
N LEU A 8 -6.54 11.75 20.95
CA LEU A 8 -6.78 10.66 20.01
C LEU A 8 -7.18 9.37 20.74
N VAL A 9 -6.39 8.94 21.72
CA VAL A 9 -6.66 7.70 22.49
C VAL A 9 -8.01 7.78 23.19
N ASN A 10 -8.35 8.94 23.75
CA ASN A 10 -9.66 9.16 24.38
C ASN A 10 -10.81 9.13 23.36
N LYS A 11 -10.64 9.74 22.18
CA LYS A 11 -11.66 9.71 21.11
C LYS A 11 -11.88 8.30 20.57
N LEU A 12 -10.82 7.49 20.49
CA LEU A 12 -10.89 6.08 20.12
C LEU A 12 -11.36 5.16 21.27
N LYS A 13 -11.63 5.72 22.45
CA LYS A 13 -12.01 4.96 23.66
C LYS A 13 -11.00 3.86 24.00
N TRP A 14 -9.71 4.15 23.83
CA TRP A 14 -8.60 3.21 24.05
C TRP A 14 -8.62 1.97 23.14
N ASN A 15 -9.44 1.96 22.09
CA ASN A 15 -9.44 0.90 21.09
C ASN A 15 -8.30 1.09 20.08
N LEU A 16 -7.07 0.81 20.52
CA LEU A 16 -5.86 0.93 19.71
C LEU A 16 -5.46 -0.39 19.01
N ALA A 17 -6.00 -1.51 19.49
CA ALA A 17 -5.73 -2.85 18.94
C ALA A 17 -6.64 -3.16 17.73
N ALA A 18 -6.70 -2.24 16.77
CA ALA A 18 -7.44 -2.45 15.54
C ALA A 18 -6.72 -3.47 14.64
N MET A 19 -7.49 -4.36 14.02
CA MET A 19 -6.96 -5.26 13.01
C MET A 19 -6.43 -4.46 11.80
N THR A 20 -5.27 -4.85 11.31
CA THR A 20 -4.62 -4.27 10.14
C THR A 20 -4.71 -5.22 8.94
N PRO A 21 -4.55 -4.72 7.70
CA PRO A 21 -4.47 -5.61 6.54
C PRO A 21 -3.32 -6.63 6.64
N HIS A 22 -2.23 -6.29 7.36
CA HIS A 22 -1.10 -7.18 7.56
C HIS A 22 -1.48 -8.46 8.31
N ASP A 23 -2.35 -8.34 9.34
CA ASP A 23 -2.83 -9.49 10.11
C ASP A 23 -3.57 -10.49 9.21
N PHE A 24 -4.36 -9.97 8.25
CA PHE A 24 -5.07 -10.78 7.28
C PHE A 24 -4.14 -11.36 6.20
N ILE A 25 -3.14 -10.63 5.74
CA ILE A 25 -2.15 -11.14 4.77
C ILE A 25 -1.45 -12.38 5.35
N GLU A 26 -0.95 -12.30 6.58
CA GLU A 26 -0.32 -13.47 7.22
C GLU A 26 -1.31 -14.63 7.35
N HIS A 27 -2.54 -14.34 7.78
CA HIS A 27 -3.59 -15.36 7.87
C HIS A 27 -3.82 -16.06 6.52
N PHE A 28 -3.95 -15.30 5.43
CA PHE A 28 -4.15 -15.88 4.10
C PHE A 28 -2.97 -16.74 3.68
N LEU A 29 -1.73 -16.23 3.80
CA LEU A 29 -0.52 -16.94 3.40
C LEU A 29 -0.33 -18.26 4.18
N THR A 30 -0.73 -18.33 5.45
CA THR A 30 -0.69 -19.58 6.22
C THR A 30 -1.63 -20.65 5.68
N LYS A 31 -2.71 -20.26 5.00
CA LYS A 31 -3.71 -21.16 4.42
C LYS A 31 -3.41 -21.57 2.97
N MET A 32 -2.46 -20.91 2.32
CA MET A 32 -2.11 -21.21 0.93
C MET A 32 -1.06 -22.33 0.85
N PRO A 33 -1.26 -23.34 -0.02
CA PRO A 33 -0.30 -24.44 -0.22
C PRO A 33 0.87 -24.01 -1.12
N LEU A 34 1.68 -23.07 -0.62
CA LEU A 34 2.81 -22.47 -1.34
C LEU A 34 4.12 -22.68 -0.59
N ALA A 35 5.24 -22.65 -1.31
CA ALA A 35 6.57 -22.58 -0.70
C ALA A 35 6.76 -21.24 0.02
N GLU A 36 7.56 -21.24 1.10
CA GLU A 36 7.80 -20.03 1.90
C GLU A 36 8.44 -18.89 1.09
N ASP A 37 9.33 -19.20 0.14
CA ASP A 37 9.92 -18.20 -0.76
C ASP A 37 8.84 -17.47 -1.58
N THR A 38 7.87 -18.21 -2.13
CA THR A 38 6.74 -17.62 -2.86
C THR A 38 5.87 -16.77 -1.95
N LYS A 39 5.59 -17.24 -0.73
CA LYS A 39 4.83 -16.47 0.26
C LYS A 39 5.54 -15.17 0.63
N GLN A 40 6.88 -15.20 0.77
CA GLN A 40 7.66 -14.01 1.08
C GLN A 40 7.60 -12.96 -0.03
N ILE A 41 7.65 -13.38 -1.29
CA ILE A 41 7.47 -12.48 -2.43
C ILE A 41 6.06 -11.88 -2.41
N ILE A 42 5.01 -12.72 -2.32
CA ILE A 42 3.62 -12.23 -2.27
C ILE A 42 3.42 -11.26 -1.10
N ARG A 43 3.93 -11.58 0.09
CA ARG A 43 3.88 -10.72 1.28
C ARG A 43 4.46 -9.34 1.01
N LYS A 44 5.67 -9.28 0.45
CA LYS A 44 6.35 -8.00 0.15
C LYS A 44 5.53 -7.15 -0.82
N HIS A 45 5.00 -7.74 -1.89
CA HIS A 45 4.18 -7.01 -2.86
C HIS A 45 2.85 -6.56 -2.27
N ALA A 46 2.17 -7.44 -1.52
CA ALA A 46 0.92 -7.10 -0.86
C ALA A 46 1.11 -5.97 0.17
N GLN A 47 2.20 -5.95 0.93
CA GLN A 47 2.53 -4.87 1.86
C GLN A 47 2.71 -3.52 1.16
N THR A 48 3.35 -3.50 -0.02
CA THR A 48 3.43 -2.27 -0.84
C THR A 48 2.04 -1.77 -1.24
N PHE A 49 1.14 -2.67 -1.67
CA PHE A 49 -0.23 -2.29 -2.01
C PHE A 49 -1.02 -1.81 -0.81
N VAL A 50 -0.87 -2.44 0.37
CA VAL A 50 -1.49 -1.98 1.62
C VAL A 50 -1.03 -0.55 1.95
N ALA A 51 0.28 -0.28 1.87
CA ALA A 51 0.82 1.05 2.10
C ALA A 51 0.24 2.06 1.11
N LEU A 52 0.10 1.67 -0.16
CA LEU A 52 -0.48 2.53 -1.19
C LEU A 52 -1.97 2.83 -0.90
N CYS A 53 -2.76 1.81 -0.57
CA CYS A 53 -4.17 1.97 -0.20
C CYS A 53 -4.36 2.93 0.98
N ALA A 54 -3.45 2.90 1.95
CA ALA A 54 -3.50 3.79 3.10
C ALA A 54 -3.32 5.29 2.76
N THR A 55 -2.88 5.61 1.54
CA THR A 55 -2.73 6.99 1.06
C THR A 55 -3.94 7.53 0.29
N ASP A 56 -4.91 6.69 -0.06
CA ASP A 56 -6.05 7.07 -0.90
C ASP A 56 -7.39 6.92 -0.16
N ILE A 57 -8.22 7.97 -0.24
CA ILE A 57 -9.51 8.06 0.44
C ILE A 57 -10.53 7.00 0.00
N LYS A 58 -10.40 6.44 -1.21
CA LYS A 58 -11.29 5.38 -1.74
C LYS A 58 -11.27 4.14 -0.86
N PHE A 59 -10.19 3.92 -0.13
CA PHE A 59 -10.02 2.75 0.73
C PHE A 59 -10.47 2.95 2.17
N ILE A 60 -10.91 4.15 2.58
CA ILE A 60 -11.42 4.42 3.93
C ILE A 60 -12.64 3.53 4.26
N SER A 61 -13.50 3.27 3.28
CA SER A 61 -14.71 2.47 3.46
C SER A 61 -14.46 0.95 3.33
N ASN A 62 -13.27 0.54 2.90
CA ASN A 62 -12.93 -0.86 2.72
C ASN A 62 -12.38 -1.44 4.04
N PRO A 63 -12.93 -2.56 4.55
CA PRO A 63 -12.40 -3.16 5.77
C PRO A 63 -10.97 -3.70 5.54
N PRO A 64 -10.15 -3.80 6.59
CA PRO A 64 -8.77 -4.29 6.48
C PRO A 64 -8.62 -5.65 5.77
N SER A 65 -9.60 -6.54 5.94
CA SER A 65 -9.66 -7.85 5.28
C SER A 65 -9.82 -7.76 3.76
N MET A 66 -10.62 -6.80 3.27
CA MET A 66 -10.83 -6.55 1.83
C MET A 66 -9.55 -5.98 1.21
N ILE A 67 -8.91 -5.01 1.87
CA ILE A 67 -7.63 -4.42 1.41
C ILE A 67 -6.56 -5.51 1.31
N ALA A 68 -6.44 -6.35 2.34
CA ALA A 68 -5.50 -7.45 2.36
C ALA A 68 -5.75 -8.43 1.21
N ALA A 69 -7.00 -8.83 1.00
CA ALA A 69 -7.35 -9.80 -0.03
C ALA A 69 -7.10 -9.23 -1.43
N GLY A 70 -7.56 -8.00 -1.70
CA GLY A 70 -7.30 -7.31 -2.97
C GLY A 70 -5.80 -7.14 -3.23
N SER A 71 -5.03 -6.77 -2.21
CA SER A 71 -3.56 -6.64 -2.30
C SER A 71 -2.87 -7.96 -2.64
N VAL A 72 -3.32 -9.08 -2.06
CA VAL A 72 -2.77 -10.42 -2.35
C VAL A 72 -3.14 -10.87 -3.76
N VAL A 73 -4.38 -10.64 -4.21
CA VAL A 73 -4.79 -10.95 -5.60
C VAL A 73 -3.97 -10.13 -6.59
N ALA A 74 -3.86 -8.81 -6.38
CA ALA A 74 -3.06 -7.91 -7.23
C ALA A 74 -1.58 -8.31 -7.25
N ALA A 75 -1.01 -8.72 -6.11
CA ALA A 75 0.37 -9.23 -6.05
C ALA A 75 0.56 -10.49 -6.89
N VAL A 76 -0.34 -11.47 -6.77
CA VAL A 76 -0.26 -12.72 -7.53
C VAL A 76 -0.43 -12.48 -9.04
N GLN A 77 -1.34 -11.59 -9.42
CA GLN A 77 -1.55 -11.22 -10.83
C GLN A 77 -0.35 -10.45 -11.40
N GLY A 78 0.12 -9.39 -10.72
CA GLY A 78 1.26 -8.59 -11.18
C GLY A 78 2.56 -9.41 -11.30
N LEU A 79 2.72 -10.43 -10.46
CA LEU A 79 3.87 -11.36 -10.51
C LEU A 79 3.69 -12.53 -11.47
N HIS A 80 2.55 -12.65 -12.15
CA HIS A 80 2.23 -13.73 -13.08
C HIS A 80 2.36 -15.14 -12.47
N LEU A 81 2.18 -15.28 -11.15
CA LEU A 81 2.33 -16.55 -10.43
C LEU A 81 1.21 -17.56 -10.74
N GLY A 82 0.09 -17.09 -11.30
CA GLY A 82 -1.01 -17.96 -11.75
C GLY A 82 -0.62 -18.91 -12.88
N ASN A 83 0.46 -18.63 -13.61
CA ASN A 83 0.94 -19.50 -14.71
C ASN A 83 1.73 -20.71 -14.21
N THR A 84 2.27 -20.66 -12.99
CA THR A 84 3.12 -21.71 -12.43
C THR A 84 2.40 -22.59 -11.41
N ASN A 85 1.36 -22.07 -10.77
CA ASN A 85 0.59 -22.79 -9.75
C ASN A 85 -0.92 -22.61 -9.98
N THR A 86 -1.63 -23.72 -10.20
CA THR A 86 -3.09 -23.73 -10.43
C THR A 86 -3.88 -23.11 -9.29
N PHE A 87 -3.43 -23.25 -8.03
CA PHE A 87 -4.06 -22.60 -6.88
C PHE A 87 -4.01 -21.08 -6.97
N LEU A 88 -2.93 -20.54 -7.55
CA LEU A 88 -2.73 -19.10 -7.77
C LEU A 88 -3.39 -18.60 -9.06
N SER A 89 -4.11 -19.46 -9.79
CA SER A 89 -4.96 -18.98 -10.88
C SER A 89 -5.95 -17.94 -10.34
N TYR A 90 -6.22 -16.92 -11.15
CA TYR A 90 -7.06 -15.78 -10.74
C TYR A 90 -8.40 -16.22 -10.16
N GLN A 91 -9.06 -17.18 -10.82
CA GLN A 91 -10.36 -17.70 -10.40
C GLN A 91 -10.30 -18.44 -9.06
N CYS A 92 -9.33 -19.36 -8.89
CA CYS A 92 -9.19 -20.12 -7.66
C CYS A 92 -8.83 -19.23 -6.48
N LEU A 93 -7.87 -18.31 -6.65
CA LEU A 93 -7.42 -17.43 -5.58
C LEU A 93 -8.51 -16.44 -5.15
N THR A 94 -9.19 -15.81 -6.11
CA THR A 94 -10.27 -14.85 -5.83
C THR A 94 -11.43 -15.53 -5.11
N HIS A 95 -11.82 -16.73 -5.59
CA HIS A 95 -12.86 -17.52 -4.93
C HIS A 95 -12.46 -17.99 -3.53
N PHE A 96 -11.22 -18.44 -3.35
CA PHE A 96 -10.70 -18.83 -2.04
C PHE A 96 -10.73 -17.66 -1.05
N LEU A 97 -10.18 -16.51 -1.43
CA LEU A 97 -10.12 -15.34 -0.54
C LEU A 97 -11.50 -14.77 -0.25
N SER A 98 -12.39 -14.71 -1.25
CA SER A 98 -13.77 -14.24 -1.05
C SER A 98 -14.54 -15.13 -0.06
N GLN A 99 -14.32 -16.45 -0.10
CA GLN A 99 -14.87 -17.37 0.90
C GLN A 99 -14.28 -17.14 2.30
N VAL A 100 -12.97 -16.91 2.41
CA VAL A 100 -12.30 -16.68 3.69
C VAL A 100 -12.79 -15.39 4.36
N ILE A 101 -12.92 -14.30 3.60
CA ILE A 101 -13.37 -13.00 4.14
C ILE A 101 -14.89 -12.81 4.10
N LYS A 102 -15.63 -13.80 3.59
CA LYS A 102 -17.09 -13.79 3.42
C LYS A 102 -17.59 -12.58 2.63
N CYS A 103 -16.97 -12.31 1.48
CA CYS A 103 -17.40 -11.25 0.57
C CYS A 103 -17.86 -11.80 -0.78
N ASP A 104 -18.51 -10.95 -1.56
CA ASP A 104 -18.78 -11.22 -2.97
C ASP A 104 -17.46 -11.21 -3.78
N PRO A 105 -17.18 -12.22 -4.62
CA PRO A 105 -16.03 -12.22 -5.53
C PRO A 105 -15.95 -10.96 -6.42
N ASP A 106 -17.07 -10.38 -6.82
CA ASP A 106 -17.09 -9.18 -7.66
C ASP A 106 -16.68 -7.94 -6.87
N CYS A 107 -17.01 -7.85 -5.58
CA CYS A 107 -16.49 -6.80 -4.70
C CYS A 107 -14.97 -6.91 -4.52
N LEU A 108 -14.45 -8.15 -4.38
CA LEU A 108 -13.02 -8.39 -4.27
C LEU A 108 -12.28 -8.01 -5.56
N ARG A 109 -12.84 -8.36 -6.73
CA ARG A 109 -12.33 -7.93 -8.04
C ARG A 109 -12.29 -6.40 -8.14
N ALA A 110 -13.40 -5.73 -7.81
CA ALA A 110 -13.46 -4.27 -7.85
C ALA A 110 -12.44 -3.62 -6.92
N CYS A 111 -12.16 -4.22 -5.75
CA CYS A 111 -11.10 -3.75 -4.86
C CYS A 111 -9.71 -3.94 -5.48
N GLN A 112 -9.43 -5.09 -6.08
CA GLN A 112 -8.16 -5.36 -6.77
C GLN A 112 -7.93 -4.38 -7.94
N GLU A 113 -8.93 -4.15 -8.78
CA GLU A 113 -8.86 -3.19 -9.89
C GLU A 113 -8.58 -1.76 -9.40
N GLN A 114 -9.19 -1.35 -8.28
CA GLN A 114 -8.89 -0.05 -7.64
C GLN A 114 -7.45 0.06 -7.17
N ILE A 115 -6.88 -1.03 -6.63
CA ILE A 115 -5.48 -1.07 -6.17
C ILE A 115 -4.53 -0.94 -7.37
N GLU A 116 -4.81 -1.65 -8.46
CA GLU A 116 -4.00 -1.60 -9.68
C GLU A 116 -4.07 -0.23 -10.36
N SER A 117 -5.27 0.37 -10.42
CA SER A 117 -5.46 1.73 -10.92
C SER A 117 -4.70 2.76 -10.06
N LEU A 118 -4.73 2.60 -8.74
CA LEU A 118 -3.96 3.45 -7.83
C LEU A 118 -2.46 3.31 -8.07
N LEU A 119 -1.95 2.08 -8.19
CA LEU A 119 -0.54 1.81 -8.52
C LEU A 119 -0.13 2.52 -9.81
N GLU A 120 -0.91 2.37 -10.88
CA GLU A 120 -0.62 3.00 -12.15
C GLU A 120 -0.55 4.53 -12.02
N SER A 121 -1.50 5.13 -11.29
CA SER A 121 -1.51 6.57 -11.05
C SER A 121 -0.29 7.04 -10.26
N SER A 122 0.14 6.30 -9.24
CA SER A 122 1.30 6.62 -8.41
C SER A 122 2.62 6.48 -9.18
N LEU A 123 2.73 5.50 -10.07
CA LEU A 123 3.90 5.35 -10.95
C LEU A 123 4.02 6.53 -11.93
N ARG A 124 2.90 6.98 -12.51
CA ARG A 124 2.87 8.17 -13.38
C ARG A 124 3.29 9.44 -12.63
N GLN A 125 2.80 9.62 -11.40
CA GLN A 125 3.19 10.75 -10.55
C GLN A 125 4.69 10.74 -10.19
N ALA A 126 5.23 9.57 -9.84
CA ALA A 126 6.65 9.42 -9.53
C ALA A 126 7.55 9.75 -10.73
N GLN A 127 7.14 9.36 -11.94
CA GLN A 127 7.86 9.70 -13.17
C GLN A 127 7.85 11.21 -13.46
N GLN A 128 6.73 11.89 -13.25
CA GLN A 128 6.63 13.35 -13.44
C GLN A 128 7.52 14.12 -12.46
N HIS A 129 7.61 13.66 -11.21
CA HIS A 129 8.48 14.28 -10.20
C HIS A 129 9.97 14.15 -10.56
N ASN A 130 10.38 13.03 -11.16
CA ASN A 130 11.77 12.84 -11.62
C ASN A 130 12.12 13.75 -12.82
N VAL A 131 11.21 13.94 -13.77
CA VAL A 131 11.47 14.81 -14.94
C VAL A 131 11.63 16.28 -14.52
N SER A 132 10.85 16.75 -13.53
CA SER A 132 10.96 18.12 -13.01
C SER A 132 12.24 18.40 -12.22
N SER A 133 12.95 17.38 -11.74
CA SER A 133 14.25 17.53 -11.06
C SER A 133 15.44 17.59 -12.02
N GLU A 134 15.32 17.06 -13.24
CA GLU A 134 16.41 17.10 -14.25
C GLU A 134 16.36 18.34 -15.15
N THR A 135 15.26 19.11 -15.19
CA THR A 135 15.16 20.31 -16.05
C THR A 135 15.60 21.63 -15.38
N LYS A 136 16.17 21.61 -14.17
CA LYS A 136 16.69 22.82 -13.49
C LYS A 136 18.23 22.92 -13.53
N THR A 137 18.83 22.65 -14.69
CA THR A 137 20.18 23.12 -15.02
C THR A 137 20.16 23.76 -16.41
N VAL A 138 19.51 24.92 -16.56
CA VAL A 138 19.93 26.07 -17.39
C VAL A 138 18.98 27.23 -17.00
N GLU A 139 19.55 28.20 -16.28
CA GLU A 139 19.23 29.65 -16.30
C GLU A 139 17.74 30.08 -16.28
N ASP A 140 17.24 30.53 -15.13
CA ASP A 140 16.91 31.96 -14.96
C ASP A 140 16.76 32.34 -13.48
N GLU A 141 17.25 33.53 -13.14
CA GLU A 141 17.24 34.15 -11.82
C GLU A 141 15.83 34.59 -11.36
N ALA A 142 15.73 34.81 -10.05
CA ALA A 142 14.68 35.54 -9.32
C ALA A 142 13.34 34.83 -9.09
N ASP A 143 13.20 34.19 -7.91
CA ASP A 143 12.53 34.89 -6.81
C ASP A 143 12.80 34.28 -5.43
N LEU A 144 12.97 35.18 -4.48
CA LEU A 144 13.48 34.99 -3.13
C LEU A 144 12.39 34.44 -2.19
N SER A 145 12.68 33.37 -1.44
CA SER A 145 12.46 33.31 0.02
C SER A 145 12.61 31.89 0.56
N CYS A 146 13.66 31.66 1.35
CA CYS A 146 13.66 30.87 2.59
C CYS A 146 15.02 31.14 3.25
N THR A 147 14.98 32.01 4.25
CA THR A 147 16.04 32.52 5.14
C THR A 147 17.35 31.73 5.24
N PRO A 148 18.52 32.40 5.11
CA PRO A 148 19.81 31.82 5.40
C PRO A 148 20.11 31.93 6.89
N THR A 149 20.71 30.89 7.48
CA THR A 149 21.52 31.08 8.68
C THR A 149 22.81 30.29 8.48
N ASP A 150 23.72 30.93 7.76
CA ASP A 150 25.10 30.50 7.63
C ASP A 150 25.81 30.88 8.94
N VAL A 151 26.02 29.89 9.81
CA VAL A 151 26.74 30.06 11.07
C VAL A 151 28.18 29.58 10.86
N ARG A 152 28.99 30.43 10.25
CA ARG A 152 30.44 30.29 10.27
C ARG A 152 31.01 31.60 10.80
N ASP A 153 31.27 31.63 12.11
CA ASP A 153 32.43 32.28 12.71
C ASP A 153 32.35 32.18 14.24
N VAL A 154 33.08 31.23 14.82
CA VAL A 154 33.66 31.39 16.16
C VAL A 154 35.12 30.98 16.06
N ASN A 155 35.96 32.00 16.00
CA ASN A 155 37.40 31.93 16.16
C ASN A 155 37.72 31.62 17.65
N ILE A 156 38.58 30.65 17.91
CA ILE A 156 39.24 30.41 19.21
C ILE A 156 40.74 30.63 19.07
#